data_AF-A0A4Q7DM73-F1
#
_entry.id   AF-A0A4Q7DM73-F1
#
_cell.length_a   1.000
_cell.length_b   1.000
_cell.length_c   1.000
_cell.angle_alpha   90.00
_cell.angle_beta   90.00
_cell.angle_gamma   90.00
#
_symmetry.space_group_name_H-M   'P 1'
#
loop_
_entity.id
_entity.type
_entity.pdbx_description
1 polymer ?
#
loop_
_entity_poly.entity_id
_entity_poly.type
_entity_poly.pdbx_seq_one_letter_code
_entity_poly.pdbx_strand_id
1 'polypeptide(L)'
;MEANMETTTGQRLIDSLQEALDYAKGSSTREAKVSHVERLKKIEIPDLLNAKEIREQLKMSQAEFSARFGINLNTLRNWEHGRRAPDLATKSYLYAISRNAELVEKALHS
;
A
#
# COMPACT_ATOMS: atom_id res chain seq x y z
N MET A 1 -40.93 -45.99 7.52
CA MET A 1 -39.71 -46.53 6.87
C MET A 1 -38.68 -45.43 7.01
N GLU A 2 -38.06 -45.37 8.19
CA GLU A 2 -37.12 -44.33 8.60
C GLU A 2 -35.70 -44.90 8.44
N ALA A 3 -34.86 -44.23 7.68
CA ALA A 3 -33.42 -44.49 7.65
C ALA A 3 -32.71 -43.15 7.88
N ASN A 4 -32.68 -42.72 9.14
CA ASN A 4 -31.84 -41.62 9.57
C ASN A 4 -30.38 -42.08 9.50
N MET A 5 -29.63 -41.47 8.58
CA MET A 5 -28.19 -41.59 8.51
C MET A 5 -27.56 -40.88 9.71
N GLU A 6 -27.44 -41.57 10.84
CA GLU A 6 -26.53 -41.14 11.89
C GLU A 6 -25.10 -41.41 11.44
N THR A 7 -24.40 -40.36 11.01
CA THR A 7 -22.95 -40.37 10.83
C THR A 7 -22.26 -40.88 12.09
N THR A 8 -21.84 -42.14 12.07
CA THR A 8 -21.06 -42.78 13.14
C THR A 8 -19.83 -41.91 13.45
N THR A 9 -19.44 -41.84 14.72
CA THR A 9 -18.24 -41.12 15.19
C THR A 9 -16.99 -41.40 14.33
N GLY A 10 -16.85 -42.63 13.81
CA GLY A 10 -15.79 -42.98 12.88
C GLY A 10 -15.79 -42.17 11.58
N GLN A 11 -16.96 -41.90 10.99
CA GLN A 11 -17.07 -41.10 9.77
C GLN A 11 -16.64 -39.65 10.03
N ARG A 12 -17.10 -39.06 11.15
CA ARG A 12 -16.69 -37.70 11.54
C ARG A 12 -15.19 -37.57 11.76
N LEU A 13 -14.54 -38.59 12.31
CA LEU A 13 -13.09 -38.60 12.50
C LEU A 13 -12.34 -38.68 11.16
N ILE A 14 -12.83 -39.49 10.23
CA ILE A 14 -12.26 -39.61 8.88
C ILE A 14 -12.39 -38.27 8.14
N ASP A 15 -13.57 -37.66 8.17
CA ASP A 15 -13.82 -36.38 7.49
C ASP A 15 -12.93 -35.27 8.05
N SER A 16 -12.76 -35.21 9.37
CA SER A 16 -11.91 -34.21 10.04
C SER A 16 -10.42 -34.40 9.71
N LEU A 17 -9.95 -35.65 9.59
CA LEU A 17 -8.57 -35.95 9.21
C LEU A 17 -8.31 -35.63 7.74
N GLN A 18 -9.29 -35.88 6.86
CA GLN A 18 -9.20 -35.53 5.46
C GLN A 18 -9.09 -34.02 5.27
N GLU A 19 -9.91 -33.25 5.98
CA GLU A 19 -9.85 -31.78 6.00
C GLU A 19 -8.49 -31.24 6.48
N ALA A 20 -7.90 -31.87 7.50
CA ALA A 20 -6.54 -31.53 7.97
C ALA A 20 -5.45 -31.88 6.94
N LEU A 21 -5.61 -32.98 6.21
CA LEU A 21 -4.70 -33.40 5.14
C LEU A 21 -4.77 -32.44 3.94
N ASP A 22 -5.97 -31.99 3.59
CA ASP A 22 -6.20 -31.04 2.49
C ASP A 22 -5.65 -29.65 2.85
N TYR A 23 -5.75 -29.23 4.12
CA TYR A 23 -5.07 -28.05 4.66
C TYR A 23 -3.55 -28.14 4.54
N ALA A 24 -2.95 -29.27 4.95
CA ALA A 24 -1.50 -29.48 4.86
C ALA A 24 -0.99 -29.55 3.40
N LYS A 25 -1.82 -30.02 2.48
CA LYS A 25 -1.54 -30.11 1.03
C LYS A 25 -1.86 -28.82 0.25
N GLY A 26 -2.32 -27.77 0.94
CA GLY A 26 -2.59 -26.47 0.33
C GLY A 26 -3.81 -26.44 -0.62
N SER A 27 -4.69 -27.43 -0.53
CA SER A 27 -5.87 -27.56 -1.40
C SER A 27 -7.15 -27.30 -0.59
N SER A 28 -7.47 -26.00 -0.42
CA SER A 28 -8.81 -25.45 -0.12
C SER A 28 -9.37 -25.75 1.30
N THR A 29 -9.94 -24.85 2.10
CA THR A 29 -10.35 -23.45 1.98
C THR A 29 -10.12 -22.73 3.32
N ARG A 30 -9.08 -21.92 3.41
CA ARG A 30 -8.95 -20.88 4.46
C ARG A 30 -8.39 -19.59 3.84
N GLU A 31 -9.00 -19.18 2.75
CA GLU A 31 -8.85 -17.82 2.20
C GLU A 31 -9.38 -16.74 3.17
N ALA A 32 -9.93 -17.12 4.33
CA ALA A 32 -10.63 -16.21 5.23
C ALA A 32 -9.82 -15.67 6.43
N LYS A 33 -8.52 -15.95 6.60
CA LYS A 33 -7.72 -15.34 7.69
C LYS A 33 -6.25 -15.05 7.37
N VAL A 34 -5.87 -14.92 6.09
CA VAL A 34 -4.74 -14.03 5.79
C VAL A 34 -5.30 -12.64 5.99
N SER A 35 -4.83 -11.95 7.03
CA SER A 35 -5.33 -10.63 7.39
C SER A 35 -5.35 -9.78 6.13
N HIS A 36 -6.41 -9.02 5.88
CA HIS A 36 -6.52 -8.15 4.71
C HIS A 36 -5.26 -7.27 4.53
N VAL A 37 -4.55 -7.01 5.63
CA VAL A 37 -3.29 -6.29 5.72
C VAL A 37 -2.11 -7.03 5.07
N GLU A 38 -2.00 -8.36 5.15
CA GLU A 38 -0.87 -9.13 4.58
C GLU A 38 -0.87 -9.15 3.04
N ARG A 39 -2.01 -8.87 2.39
CA ARG A 39 -2.10 -8.70 0.93
C ARG A 39 -1.80 -7.28 0.47
N LEU A 40 -1.62 -6.31 1.38
CA LEU A 40 -1.22 -4.97 1.00
C LEU A 40 0.26 -5.02 0.60
N LYS A 41 0.54 -4.80 -0.69
CA LYS A 41 1.92 -4.55 -1.13
C LYS A 41 2.45 -3.38 -0.33
N LYS A 42 3.50 -3.61 0.47
CA LYS A 42 4.21 -2.54 1.16
C LYS A 42 4.69 -1.56 0.09
N ILE A 43 4.31 -0.29 0.25
CA ILE A 43 4.77 0.76 -0.66
C ILE A 43 6.26 0.97 -0.40
N GLU A 44 7.08 0.69 -1.42
CA GLU A 44 8.51 0.95 -1.39
C GLU A 44 8.76 2.38 -1.88
N ILE A 45 8.88 3.31 -0.94
CA ILE A 45 9.33 4.67 -1.22
C ILE A 45 10.84 4.72 -0.98
N PRO A 46 11.64 5.25 -1.92
CA PRO A 46 13.06 5.44 -1.70
C PRO A 46 13.33 6.25 -0.42
N ASP A 47 14.26 5.76 0.40
CA ASP A 47 14.63 6.45 1.65
C ASP A 47 15.19 7.85 1.38
N LEU A 48 15.97 7.94 0.31
CA LEU A 48 16.52 9.17 -0.27
C LEU A 48 15.56 9.69 -1.34
N LEU A 49 14.66 10.58 -0.90
CA LEU A 49 13.77 11.32 -1.78
C LEU A 49 14.04 12.81 -1.60
N ASN A 50 14.60 13.45 -2.62
CA ASN A 50 14.99 14.86 -2.58
C ASN A 50 13.97 15.74 -3.32
N ALA A 51 13.21 16.54 -2.57
CA ALA A 51 12.22 17.46 -3.14
C ALA A 51 12.83 18.45 -4.15
N LYS A 52 14.09 18.85 -3.94
CA LYS A 52 14.81 19.75 -4.84
C LYS A 52 15.02 19.13 -6.21
N GLU A 53 15.48 17.88 -6.24
CA GLU A 53 15.74 17.15 -7.49
C GLU A 53 14.45 16.95 -8.29
N ILE A 54 13.36 16.54 -7.61
CA ILE A 54 12.04 16.38 -8.25
C ILE A 54 11.59 17.70 -8.87
N ARG A 55 11.69 18.81 -8.12
CA ARG A 55 11.32 20.14 -8.61
C ARG A 55 12.17 20.58 -9.80
N GLU A 56 13.48 20.36 -9.73
CA GLU A 56 14.42 20.75 -10.79
C GLU A 56 14.22 19.96 -12.07
N GLN A 57 13.90 18.67 -11.97
CA GLN A 57 13.51 17.83 -13.12
C GLN A 57 12.26 18.36 -13.82
N LEU A 58 11.32 18.91 -13.06
CA LEU A 58 10.12 19.57 -13.59
C LEU A 58 10.35 21.01 -14.06
N LYS A 59 11.59 21.53 -13.94
CA LYS A 59 11.99 22.88 -14.34
C LYS A 59 11.16 23.99 -13.69
N MET A 60 10.81 23.81 -12.42
CA MET A 60 10.01 24.77 -11.65
C MET A 60 10.85 25.51 -10.61
N SER A 61 10.53 26.78 -10.40
CA SER A 61 10.95 27.52 -9.20
C SER A 61 10.28 26.94 -7.95
N GLN A 62 10.82 27.24 -6.76
CA GLN A 62 10.22 26.82 -5.49
C GLN A 62 8.77 27.33 -5.35
N ALA A 63 8.50 28.55 -5.82
CA ALA A 63 7.17 29.15 -5.74
C ALA A 63 6.17 28.45 -6.67
N GLU A 64 6.57 28.15 -7.92
CA GLU A 64 5.73 27.41 -8.87
C GLU A 64 5.43 26.00 -8.37
N PHE A 65 6.43 25.28 -7.88
CA PHE A 65 6.24 23.94 -7.33
C PHE A 65 5.33 23.94 -6.10
N SER A 66 5.54 24.92 -5.20
CA SER A 66 4.72 25.15 -4.03
C SER A 66 3.24 25.38 -4.40
N ALA A 67 2.99 26.28 -5.35
CA ALA A 67 1.64 26.60 -5.79
C ALA A 67 0.97 25.42 -6.53
N ARG A 68 1.71 24.76 -7.43
CA ARG A 68 1.18 23.68 -8.27
C ARG A 68 0.80 22.42 -7.49
N PHE A 69 1.54 22.10 -6.43
CA PHE A 69 1.37 20.87 -5.64
C PHE A 69 0.83 21.13 -4.22
N GLY A 70 0.39 22.35 -3.92
CA GLY A 70 -0.20 22.67 -2.61
C GLY A 70 0.76 22.49 -1.41
N ILE A 71 2.07 22.55 -1.64
CA ILE A 71 3.08 22.45 -0.59
C ILE A 71 3.43 23.85 -0.12
N ASN A 72 3.39 24.12 1.19
CA ASN A 72 3.80 25.42 1.71
C ASN A 72 5.27 25.73 1.33
N LEU A 73 5.52 26.92 0.76
CA LEU A 73 6.83 27.33 0.27
C LEU A 73 7.94 27.26 1.34
N ASN A 74 7.63 27.65 2.59
CA ASN A 74 8.59 27.59 3.69
C ASN A 74 8.90 26.14 4.08
N THR A 75 7.89 25.26 4.04
CA THR A 75 8.06 23.82 4.25
C THR A 75 8.95 23.20 3.18
N LEU A 76 8.68 23.49 1.89
CA LEU A 76 9.52 23.04 0.78
C LEU A 76 10.97 23.49 0.97
N ARG A 77 11.20 24.76 1.30
CA ARG A 77 12.54 25.29 1.58
C ARG A 77 13.24 24.55 2.72
N ASN A 78 12.53 24.27 3.82
CA ASN A 78 13.12 23.52 4.93
C ASN A 78 13.55 22.11 4.53
N TRP A 79 12.81 21.45 3.64
CA TRP A 79 13.19 20.15 3.09
C TRP A 79 14.40 20.25 2.15
N GLU A 80 14.37 21.17 1.19
CA GLU A 80 15.47 21.33 0.21
C GLU A 80 16.80 21.76 0.83
N HIS A 81 16.76 22.45 1.98
CA HIS A 81 17.95 22.83 2.74
C HIS A 81 18.32 21.81 3.83
N GLY A 82 17.59 20.68 3.95
CA GLY A 82 17.85 19.63 4.93
C GLY A 82 17.59 20.03 6.39
N ARG A 83 16.93 21.17 6.65
CA ARG A 83 16.56 21.61 8.02
C ARG A 83 15.47 20.73 8.63
N ARG A 84 14.62 20.14 7.79
CA ARG A 84 13.61 19.15 8.16
C ARG A 84 13.54 18.08 7.09
N ALA A 85 13.11 16.86 7.45
CA ALA A 85 12.79 15.82 6.50
C ALA A 85 11.26 15.74 6.29
N PRO A 86 10.80 15.38 5.09
CA PRO A 86 9.40 15.03 4.86
C PRO A 86 9.03 13.75 5.62
N ASP A 87 7.81 13.70 6.17
CA ASP A 87 7.26 12.48 6.78
C ASP A 87 6.91 11.43 5.71
N LEU A 88 6.47 10.25 6.14
CA LEU A 88 6.20 9.15 5.22
C LEU A 88 5.11 9.51 4.18
N ALA A 89 4.01 10.14 4.62
CA ALA A 89 2.92 10.53 3.72
C ALA A 89 3.39 11.55 2.68
N THR A 90 4.18 12.53 3.11
CA THR A 90 4.79 13.52 2.23
C THR A 90 5.78 12.88 1.26
N LYS A 91 6.59 11.92 1.71
CA LYS A 91 7.48 11.16 0.82
C LYS A 91 6.68 10.39 -0.23
N SER A 92 5.58 9.74 0.14
CA SER A 92 4.66 9.09 -0.82
C SER A 92 4.14 10.09 -1.85
N TYR A 93 3.77 11.29 -1.42
CA TYR A 93 3.25 12.34 -2.29
C TYR A 93 4.31 12.86 -3.26
N LEU A 94 5.50 13.20 -2.77
CA LEU A 94 6.65 13.59 -3.58
C LEU A 94 7.05 12.48 -4.57
N TYR A 95 6.97 11.21 -4.15
CA TYR A 95 7.21 10.07 -5.03
C TYR A 95 6.14 9.96 -6.11
N ALA A 96 4.86 10.17 -5.78
CA ALA A 96 3.80 10.20 -6.78
C ALA A 96 4.03 11.33 -7.82
N ILE A 97 4.44 12.52 -7.37
CA ILE A 97 4.81 13.64 -8.26
C ILE A 97 5.97 13.24 -9.17
N SER A 98 7.03 12.62 -8.64
CA SER A 98 8.19 12.23 -9.44
C SER A 98 7.87 11.14 -10.47
N ARG A 99 6.85 10.32 -10.20
CA ARG A 99 6.38 9.28 -11.13
C ARG A 99 5.45 9.83 -12.21
N ASN A 100 4.51 10.72 -11.85
CA ASN A 100 3.58 11.32 -12.80
C ASN A 100 3.01 12.65 -12.27
N ALA A 101 3.75 13.73 -12.48
CA ALA A 101 3.35 15.07 -12.06
C ALA A 101 2.04 15.54 -12.68
N GLU A 102 1.78 15.22 -13.95
CA GLU A 102 0.57 15.65 -14.67
C GLU A 102 -0.70 15.03 -14.06
N LEU A 103 -0.68 13.73 -13.74
CA LEU A 103 -1.81 13.08 -13.09
C LEU A 103 -2.08 13.64 -11.69
N VAL A 104 -1.02 13.89 -10.92
CA VAL A 104 -1.16 14.49 -9.59
C VAL A 104 -1.73 15.90 -9.71
N GLU A 105 -1.23 16.72 -10.65
CA GLU A 105 -1.74 18.07 -10.90
C GLU A 105 -3.23 18.04 -11.30
N LYS A 106 -3.60 17.14 -12.22
CA LYS A 106 -5.00 16.96 -12.64
C LYS A 106 -5.92 16.58 -11.48
N ALA A 107 -5.44 15.74 -10.55
CA ALA A 107 -6.21 15.31 -9.39
C ALA A 107 -6.40 16.42 -8.34
N LEU A 108 -5.55 17.45 -8.33
CA LEU A 108 -5.63 18.57 -7.38
C LEU A 108 -6.50 19.73 -7.87
N HIS A 109 -6.71 19.83 -9.19
CA HIS A 109 -7.47 20.92 -9.82
C HIS A 109 -8.88 20.49 -10.27
N SER A 110 -9.33 19.29 -9.86
CA SER A 110 -10.65 18.74 -10.19
C SER A 110 -11.77 19.25 -9.29
#